data_AF-A0A3C0PD87-F1
#
_entry.id   AF-A0A3C0PD87-F1
#
_cell.length_a   1.000
_cell.length_b   1.000
_cell.length_c   1.000
_cell.angle_alpha   90.00
_cell.angle_beta   90.00
_cell.angle_gamma   90.00
#
_symmetry.space_group_name_H-M   'P 1'
#
loop_
_entity.id
_entity.type
_entity.pdbx_description
1 polymer ?
#
loop_
_entity_poly.entity_id
_entity_poly.type
_entity_poly.pdbx_seq_one_letter_code
_entity_poly.pdbx_strand_id
1 'polypeptide(L)'
;MLLKRIITASVLASLIALAVFKLPMEYFSLVIGLVTLLAAWEWSNLAGVTSLVKRVLFLLVLILPMLGIHFWTQILELIAQALDWPDVRDYSGILEWLVIPPVLFWILVMILIRNTPTGVLNLTLKTRYKVLIGWFVLLSAWMFLSRLRAFYGTEMTMYFLIL
;
A
#
# COMPACT_ATOMS: atom_id res chain seq x y z
N MET A 1 5.93 27.77 -17.26
CA MET A 1 5.16 26.82 -16.40
C MET A 1 5.39 25.36 -16.79
N LEU A 2 5.44 25.01 -18.08
CA LEU A 2 5.73 23.64 -18.54
C LEU A 2 7.11 23.14 -18.11
N LEU A 3 8.16 23.97 -18.22
CA LEU A 3 9.53 23.60 -17.88
C LEU A 3 9.68 23.12 -16.43
N LYS A 4 9.01 23.78 -15.46
CA LYS A 4 9.01 23.35 -14.05
C LYS A 4 8.36 21.96 -13.88
N ARG A 5 7.23 21.71 -14.56
CA ARG A 5 6.52 20.41 -14.51
C ARG A 5 7.36 19.28 -15.12
N ILE A 6 8.04 19.56 -16.23
CA ILE A 6 8.95 18.61 -16.89
C ILE A 6 10.12 18.28 -15.95
N ILE A 7 10.79 19.28 -15.39
CA ILE A 7 11.91 19.06 -14.46
C ILE A 7 11.46 18.22 -13.26
N THR A 8 10.34 18.56 -12.62
CA THR A 8 9.87 17.80 -11.45
C THR A 8 9.51 16.36 -11.79
N ALA A 9 8.87 16.13 -12.93
CA ALA A 9 8.49 14.79 -13.37
C ALA A 9 9.73 13.95 -13.71
N SER A 10 10.69 14.53 -14.45
CA SER A 10 11.95 13.86 -14.77
C SER A 10 12.75 13.50 -13.52
N VAL A 11 12.89 14.42 -12.57
CA VAL A 11 13.58 14.15 -11.31
C VAL A 11 12.89 13.05 -10.52
N LEU A 12 11.56 13.11 -10.37
CA LEU A 12 10.81 12.09 -9.63
C LEU A 12 10.90 10.71 -10.28
N ALA A 13 10.78 10.64 -11.61
CA ALA A 13 10.91 9.40 -12.36
C ALA A 13 12.31 8.80 -12.19
N SER A 14 13.37 9.60 -12.29
CA SER A 14 14.74 9.15 -12.05
C SER A 14 14.96 8.69 -10.61
N LEU A 15 14.40 9.39 -9.62
CA LEU A 15 14.49 9.00 -8.21
C LEU A 15 13.79 7.65 -7.94
N ILE A 16 12.61 7.43 -8.53
CA ILE A 16 11.90 6.15 -8.42
C ILE A 16 12.70 5.03 -9.09
N ALA A 17 13.24 5.25 -10.29
CA ALA A 17 14.07 4.26 -10.98
C ALA A 17 15.33 3.91 -10.16
N LEU A 18 16.00 4.93 -9.59
CA LEU A 18 17.12 4.71 -8.67
C LEU A 18 16.69 3.92 -7.44
N ALA A 19 15.53 4.24 -6.84
CA ALA A 19 14.98 3.49 -5.72
C ALA A 19 14.79 2.02 -6.08
N VAL A 20 14.23 1.71 -7.25
CA VAL A 20 14.01 0.32 -7.67
C VAL A 20 15.32 -0.44 -7.87
N PHE A 21 16.27 0.13 -8.62
CA PHE A 21 17.49 -0.57 -9.03
C PHE A 21 18.59 -0.60 -7.97
N LYS A 22 18.73 0.47 -7.18
CA LYS A 22 19.87 0.62 -6.25
C LYS A 22 19.56 0.27 -4.82
N LEU A 23 18.30 0.39 -4.37
CA LEU A 23 17.99 0.09 -2.98
C LEU A 23 17.83 -1.42 -2.79
N PRO A 24 18.41 -1.97 -1.70
CA PRO A 24 18.00 -3.26 -1.18
C PRO A 24 16.50 -3.29 -0.89
N MET A 25 15.92 -4.49 -0.91
CA MET A 25 14.48 -4.70 -0.76
C MET A 25 13.89 -4.03 0.49
N GLU A 26 14.60 -4.09 1.62
CA GLU A 26 14.16 -3.49 2.89
C GLU A 26 14.02 -1.97 2.79
N TYR A 27 15.07 -1.30 2.28
CA TYR A 27 15.06 0.15 2.10
C TYR A 27 14.07 0.59 1.02
N PHE A 28 13.89 -0.21 -0.04
CA PHE A 28 12.86 0.06 -1.04
C PHE A 28 11.46 0.04 -0.41
N SER A 29 11.13 -1.00 0.35
CA SER A 29 9.84 -1.10 1.03
C SER A 29 9.61 0.05 2.02
N LEU A 30 10.66 0.49 2.71
CA LEU A 30 10.62 1.66 3.59
C LEU A 30 10.32 2.94 2.80
N VAL A 31 11.02 3.19 1.69
CA VAL A 31 10.78 4.37 0.84
C VAL A 31 9.36 4.40 0.31
N ILE A 32 8.86 3.27 -0.22
CA ILE A 32 7.47 3.17 -0.67
C ILE A 32 6.53 3.39 0.52
N GLY A 33 6.85 2.85 1.70
CA GLY A 33 6.07 3.07 2.92
C GLY A 33 5.97 4.55 3.30
N LEU A 34 7.07 5.30 3.23
CA LEU A 34 7.07 6.75 3.48
C LEU A 34 6.19 7.49 2.47
N VAL A 35 6.30 7.16 1.18
CA VAL A 35 5.45 7.73 0.13
C VAL A 35 3.97 7.42 0.39
N THR A 36 3.65 6.18 0.78
CA THR A 36 2.30 5.76 1.15
C THR A 36 1.78 6.52 2.37
N LEU A 37 2.61 6.81 3.37
CA LEU A 37 2.22 7.59 4.55
C LEU A 37 1.96 9.07 4.22
N LEU A 38 2.76 9.65 3.30
CA LEU A 38 2.47 10.99 2.78
C LEU A 38 1.13 11.01 2.02
N ALA A 39 0.88 10.00 1.18
CA ALA A 39 -0.41 9.85 0.50
C ALA A 39 -1.57 9.63 1.48
N ALA A 40 -1.34 8.89 2.57
CA ALA A 40 -2.31 8.69 3.65
C ALA A 40 -2.66 9.99 4.37
N TRP A 41 -1.66 10.85 4.60
CA TRP A 41 -1.89 12.17 5.17
C TRP A 41 -2.80 13.02 4.28
N GLU A 42 -2.50 13.08 2.99
CA GLU A 42 -3.33 13.81 2.02
C GLU A 42 -4.73 13.19 1.86
N TRP A 43 -4.83 11.86 1.88
CA TRP A 43 -6.12 11.18 1.86
C TRP A 43 -6.99 11.56 3.07
N SER A 44 -6.38 11.70 4.25
CA SER A 44 -7.12 12.11 5.45
C SER A 44 -7.73 13.51 5.30
N ASN A 45 -7.06 14.43 4.60
CA ASN A 45 -7.61 15.74 4.23
C ASN A 45 -8.84 15.57 3.32
N LEU A 46 -8.69 14.80 2.24
CA LEU A 46 -9.74 14.58 1.24
C LEU A 46 -10.96 13.84 1.80
N ALA A 47 -10.75 12.96 2.78
CA ALA A 47 -11.82 12.24 3.47
C ALA A 47 -12.63 13.14 4.43
N GLY A 48 -12.16 14.36 4.71
CA GLY A 48 -12.79 15.31 5.63
C GLY A 48 -12.40 15.10 7.09
N VAL A 49 -11.26 14.48 7.38
CA VAL A 49 -10.74 14.33 8.75
C VAL A 49 -9.98 15.60 9.12
N THR A 50 -10.57 16.45 9.96
CA THR A 50 -9.97 17.75 10.34
C THR A 50 -9.11 17.70 11.60
N SER A 51 -9.39 16.77 12.51
CA SER A 51 -8.65 16.65 13.78
C SER A 51 -7.28 16.02 13.57
N LEU A 52 -6.23 16.71 14.03
CA LEU A 52 -4.84 16.23 13.98
C LEU A 52 -4.68 14.84 14.63
N VAL A 53 -5.29 14.64 15.80
CA VAL A 53 -5.23 13.36 16.53
C VAL A 53 -5.78 12.21 15.69
N LYS A 54 -6.90 12.43 15.00
CA LYS A 54 -7.51 11.40 14.13
C LYS A 54 -6.63 11.08 12.92
N ARG A 55 -5.88 12.05 12.40
CA ARG A 55 -4.94 11.83 11.29
C ARG A 55 -3.72 11.03 11.72
N VAL A 56 -3.14 11.38 12.88
CA VAL A 56 -2.03 10.60 13.44
C VAL A 56 -2.48 9.18 13.74
N LEU A 57 -3.68 9.01 14.32
CA LEU A 57 -4.25 7.68 14.54
C LEU A 57 -4.45 6.91 13.24
N PHE A 58 -4.91 7.57 12.17
CA PHE A 58 -5.04 6.95 10.84
C PHE A 58 -3.70 6.44 10.30
N LEU A 59 -2.62 7.23 10.44
CA LEU A 59 -1.29 6.79 10.07
C LEU A 59 -0.81 5.62 10.92
N LEU A 60 -1.00 5.65 12.24
CA LEU A 60 -0.61 4.56 13.13
C LEU A 60 -1.33 3.25 12.80
N VAL A 61 -2.65 3.32 12.54
CA VAL A 61 -3.45 2.16 12.13
C VAL A 61 -3.02 1.64 10.75
N LEU A 62 -2.41 2.46 9.91
CA LEU A 62 -1.81 2.03 8.64
C LEU A 62 -0.41 1.42 8.81
N ILE A 63 0.41 1.97 9.72
CA ILE A 63 1.77 1.47 9.99
C ILE A 63 1.72 0.07 10.62
N LEU A 64 0.79 -0.18 11.56
CA LEU A 64 0.69 -1.47 12.25
C LEU A 64 0.64 -2.69 11.31
N PRO A 65 -0.30 -2.78 10.34
CA PRO A 65 -0.31 -3.89 9.40
C PRO A 65 0.89 -3.87 8.45
N MET A 66 1.45 -2.71 8.09
CA MET A 66 2.66 -2.66 7.26
C MET A 66 3.84 -3.34 7.97
N LEU A 67 4.05 -3.03 9.25
CA LEU A 67 5.06 -3.70 10.07
C LEU A 67 4.74 -5.18 10.26
N GLY A 68 3.49 -5.53 10.53
CA GLY A 68 3.05 -6.93 10.67
C GLY A 68 3.31 -7.76 9.42
N ILE A 69 3.07 -7.21 8.23
CA ILE A 69 3.35 -7.86 6.94
C ILE A 69 4.85 -7.95 6.69
N HIS A 70 5.60 -6.88 6.96
CA HIS A 70 7.05 -6.83 6.70
C HIS A 70 7.83 -7.80 7.60
N PHE A 71 7.46 -7.90 8.88
CA PHE A 71 8.12 -8.77 9.86
C PHE A 71 7.40 -10.11 10.10
N TRP A 72 6.50 -10.50 9.20
CA TRP A 72 5.65 -11.69 9.39
C TRP A 72 6.43 -12.97 9.69
N THR A 73 7.53 -13.20 8.95
CA THR A 73 8.38 -14.39 9.15
C THR A 73 9.03 -14.41 10.53
N GLN A 74 9.47 -13.25 11.02
CA GLN A 74 10.09 -13.08 12.33
C GLN A 74 9.04 -13.22 13.45
N ILE A 75 7.82 -12.74 13.20
CA ILE A 75 6.69 -12.92 14.12
C ILE A 75 6.35 -14.41 14.25
N LEU A 76 6.26 -15.15 13.14
CA LEU A 76 6.02 -16.60 13.17
C LEU A 76 7.15 -17.34 13.91
N GLU A 77 8.39 -16.93 13.72
CA GLU A 77 9.53 -17.51 14.43
C GLU A 77 9.46 -17.25 15.94
N LEU A 78 9.11 -16.04 16.35
CA LEU A 78 8.90 -15.71 17.77
C LEU A 78 7.76 -16.51 18.39
N ILE A 79 6.65 -16.68 17.65
CA ILE A 79 5.49 -17.49 18.08
C ILE A 79 5.89 -18.95 18.21
N ALA A 80 6.62 -19.50 17.23
CA ALA A 80 7.08 -20.89 17.25
C ALA A 80 7.97 -21.17 18.47
N GLN A 81 8.86 -20.24 18.83
CA GLN A 81 9.71 -20.35 20.03
C GLN A 81 8.94 -20.14 21.33
N ALA A 82 8.00 -19.19 21.37
CA ALA A 82 7.27 -18.84 22.58
C ALA A 82 6.20 -19.89 22.98
N LEU A 83 5.66 -20.61 22.00
CA LEU A 83 4.58 -21.60 22.18
C LEU A 83 5.06 -23.04 21.97
N ASP A 84 6.36 -23.28 21.78
CA ASP A 84 6.95 -24.59 21.44
C ASP A 84 6.24 -25.30 20.28
N TRP A 85 5.74 -24.52 19.32
CA TRP A 85 4.98 -25.04 18.17
C TRP A 85 5.69 -24.74 16.84
N PRO A 86 6.55 -25.65 16.35
CA PRO A 86 7.37 -25.40 15.17
C PRO A 86 6.56 -25.34 13.86
N ASP A 87 5.44 -26.05 13.76
CA ASP A 87 4.63 -26.14 12.53
C ASP A 87 3.96 -24.81 12.15
N VAL A 88 3.90 -23.84 13.07
CA VAL A 88 3.38 -22.48 12.79
C VAL A 88 4.15 -21.80 11.65
N ARG A 89 5.42 -22.17 11.44
CA ARG A 89 6.28 -21.65 10.36
C ARG A 89 5.76 -22.03 8.96
N ASP A 90 5.05 -23.15 8.84
CA ASP A 90 4.52 -23.64 7.56
C ASP A 90 3.35 -22.77 7.06
N TYR A 91 2.71 -22.01 7.96
CA TYR A 91 1.63 -21.07 7.63
C TYR A 91 2.13 -19.73 7.08
N SER A 92 3.43 -19.60 6.78
CA SER A 92 4.01 -18.36 6.24
C SER A 92 3.36 -17.89 4.93
N GLY A 93 2.84 -18.83 4.12
CA GLY A 93 2.12 -18.56 2.86
C GLY A 93 0.76 -17.87 2.99
N ILE A 94 0.20 -17.72 4.20
CA ILE A 94 -1.10 -17.04 4.42
C ILE A 94 -1.09 -15.61 3.86
N LEU A 95 0.06 -14.92 3.87
CA LEU A 95 0.17 -13.58 3.32
C LEU A 95 -0.16 -13.48 1.83
N GLU A 96 0.00 -14.56 1.06
CA GLU A 96 -0.32 -14.57 -0.37
C GLU A 96 -1.83 -14.45 -0.60
N TRP A 97 -2.64 -14.92 0.35
CA TRP A 97 -4.09 -14.80 0.29
C TRP A 97 -4.58 -13.37 0.52
N LEU A 98 -3.75 -12.51 1.13
CA LEU A 98 -4.07 -11.10 1.35
C LEU A 98 -4.18 -10.31 0.03
N VAL A 99 -3.75 -10.89 -1.10
CA VAL A 99 -3.90 -10.35 -2.45
C VAL A 99 -5.35 -10.40 -2.94
N ILE A 100 -6.15 -11.35 -2.44
CA ILE A 100 -7.50 -11.62 -2.96
C ILE A 100 -8.46 -10.43 -2.69
N PRO A 101 -8.57 -9.88 -1.47
CA PRO A 101 -9.51 -8.79 -1.22
C PRO A 101 -9.27 -7.54 -2.07
N PRO A 102 -8.02 -7.05 -2.28
CA PRO A 102 -7.79 -5.89 -3.13
C PRO A 102 -8.15 -6.13 -4.60
N VAL A 103 -7.90 -7.34 -5.12
CA VAL A 103 -8.30 -7.71 -6.48
C VAL A 103 -9.82 -7.72 -6.63
N LEU A 104 -10.53 -8.35 -5.69
CA LEU A 104 -12.00 -8.37 -5.68
C LEU A 104 -12.59 -6.96 -5.55
N PHE A 105 -11.98 -6.11 -4.72
CA PHE A 105 -12.38 -4.71 -4.57
C PHE A 105 -12.28 -3.96 -5.91
N TRP A 106 -11.17 -4.08 -6.63
CA TRP A 106 -11.01 -3.41 -7.92
C TRP A 106 -11.96 -3.95 -9.00
N ILE A 107 -12.20 -5.26 -9.04
CA ILE A 107 -13.20 -5.86 -9.93
C ILE A 107 -14.59 -5.28 -9.64
N LEU A 108 -14.98 -5.21 -8.36
CA LEU A 108 -16.25 -4.63 -7.95
C LEU A 108 -16.35 -3.16 -8.33
N VAL A 109 -15.30 -2.36 -8.11
CA VAL A 109 -15.26 -0.95 -8.51
C VAL A 109 -15.41 -0.81 -10.03
N MET A 110 -14.75 -1.64 -10.84
CA MET A 110 -14.91 -1.64 -12.29
C MET A 110 -16.35 -1.94 -12.72
N ILE A 111 -17.00 -2.92 -12.10
CA ILE A 111 -18.41 -3.26 -12.36
C ILE A 111 -19.32 -2.09 -11.99
N LEU A 112 -19.11 -1.45 -10.83
CA LEU A 112 -19.92 -0.31 -10.38
C LEU A 112 -19.78 0.91 -11.31
N ILE A 113 -18.55 1.23 -11.73
CA ILE A 113 -18.29 2.34 -12.65
C ILE A 113 -18.95 2.07 -14.01
N ARG A 114 -18.88 0.83 -14.50
CA ARG A 114 -19.46 0.44 -15.79
C ARG A 114 -21.00 0.44 -15.77
N ASN A 115 -21.61 -0.08 -14.71
CA ASN A 115 -23.05 -0.29 -14.66
C ASN A 115 -23.82 0.94 -14.13
N THR A 116 -23.20 1.77 -13.29
CA THR A 116 -23.87 2.88 -12.61
C THR A 116 -22.99 4.14 -12.52
N PRO A 117 -22.54 4.72 -13.65
CA PRO A 117 -21.62 5.85 -13.65
C PRO A 117 -22.18 7.07 -12.89
N THR A 118 -23.45 7.41 -13.10
CA THR A 118 -24.13 8.52 -12.40
C THR A 118 -24.39 8.21 -10.93
N GLY A 119 -24.60 6.93 -10.57
CA GLY A 119 -24.77 6.48 -9.19
C GLY A 119 -23.46 6.60 -8.38
N VAL A 120 -22.33 6.24 -9.00
CA VAL A 120 -21.01 6.38 -8.37
C VAL A 120 -20.64 7.85 -8.19
N LEU A 121 -20.94 8.72 -9.16
CA LEU A 121 -20.67 10.16 -9.06
C LEU A 121 -21.47 10.84 -7.94
N ASN A 122 -22.73 10.44 -7.74
CA ASN A 122 -23.60 11.00 -6.72
C ASN A 122 -23.48 10.30 -5.35
N LEU A 123 -22.52 9.37 -5.21
CA LEU A 123 -22.37 8.57 -4.01
C LEU A 123 -21.84 9.41 -2.83
N THR A 124 -22.73 9.74 -1.90
CA THR A 124 -22.38 10.49 -0.69
C THR A 124 -21.93 9.53 0.42
N LEU A 125 -20.66 9.14 0.39
CA LEU A 125 -20.08 8.29 1.43
C LEU A 125 -19.84 9.05 2.73
N LYS A 126 -20.23 8.44 3.86
CA LYS A 126 -19.83 8.91 5.20
C LYS A 126 -18.29 8.88 5.32
N THR A 127 -17.73 9.84 6.06
CA THR A 127 -16.27 9.96 6.31
C THR A 127 -15.62 8.63 6.71
N ARG A 128 -16.27 7.83 7.57
CA ARG A 128 -15.76 6.52 8.00
C ARG A 128 -15.44 5.59 6.81
N TYR A 129 -16.30 5.56 5.79
CA TYR A 129 -16.12 4.68 4.64
C TYR A 129 -15.01 5.20 3.73
N LYS A 130 -14.91 6.52 3.54
CA LYS A 130 -13.81 7.14 2.79
C LYS A 130 -12.45 6.82 3.42
N VAL A 131 -12.37 6.93 4.75
CA VAL A 131 -11.15 6.59 5.51
C VAL A 131 -10.80 5.12 5.36
N LEU A 132 -11.78 4.21 5.54
CA LEU A 132 -11.55 2.77 5.38
C LEU A 132 -11.10 2.38 3.96
N ILE A 133 -11.74 2.94 2.93
CA ILE A 133 -11.39 2.68 1.53
C ILE A 133 -9.95 3.15 1.26
N GLY A 134 -9.60 4.38 1.66
CA GLY A 134 -8.24 4.87 1.44
C GLY A 134 -7.20 4.07 2.23
N TRP A 135 -7.48 3.73 3.49
CA TRP A 135 -6.60 2.86 4.27
C TRP A 135 -6.33 1.53 3.55
N PHE A 136 -7.40 0.90 3.08
CA PHE A 136 -7.33 -0.39 2.39
C PHE A 136 -6.55 -0.29 1.07
N VAL A 137 -6.84 0.72 0.24
CA VAL A 137 -6.17 0.93 -1.05
C VAL A 137 -4.68 1.25 -0.84
N LEU A 138 -4.35 2.10 0.12
CA LEU A 138 -2.97 2.50 0.41
C LEU A 138 -2.14 1.34 0.97
N LEU A 139 -2.70 0.56 1.90
CA LEU A 139 -2.07 -0.64 2.43
C LEU A 139 -1.80 -1.65 1.30
N SER A 140 -2.80 -1.87 0.44
CA SER A 140 -2.69 -2.78 -0.71
C SER A 140 -1.62 -2.32 -1.70
N ALA A 141 -1.56 -1.03 -2.00
CA ALA A 141 -0.57 -0.46 -2.91
C ALA A 141 0.86 -0.65 -2.40
N TRP A 142 1.11 -0.34 -1.12
CA TRP A 142 2.43 -0.57 -0.51
C TRP A 142 2.79 -2.07 -0.50
N MET A 143 1.84 -2.92 -0.10
CA MET A 143 2.05 -4.37 0.00
C MET A 143 2.40 -4.96 -1.37
N PHE A 144 1.63 -4.65 -2.42
CA PHE A 144 1.88 -5.18 -3.75
C PHE A 144 3.19 -4.70 -4.33
N LEU A 145 3.52 -3.41 -4.21
CA LEU A 145 4.77 -2.91 -4.76
C LEU A 145 5.98 -3.47 -4.03
N SER A 146 5.91 -3.57 -2.69
CA SER A 146 6.98 -4.17 -1.87
C SER A 146 7.17 -5.67 -2.19
N ARG A 147 6.08 -6.44 -2.29
CA ARG A 147 6.15 -7.87 -2.61
C ARG A 147 6.56 -8.11 -4.07
N LEU A 148 6.11 -7.29 -5.01
CA LEU A 148 6.54 -7.37 -6.41
C LEU A 148 8.07 -7.27 -6.51
N ARG A 149 8.65 -6.30 -5.79
CA ARG A 149 10.10 -6.11 -5.73
C ARG A 149 10.83 -7.27 -5.06
N ALA A 150 10.21 -7.90 -4.07
CA ALA A 150 10.74 -9.02 -3.30
C ALA A 150 10.79 -10.32 -4.10
N PHE A 151 9.67 -10.69 -4.73
CA PHE A 151 9.51 -12.00 -5.39
C PHE A 151 9.89 -11.99 -6.86
N TYR A 152 9.71 -10.87 -7.55
CA TYR A 152 9.88 -10.78 -9.00
C TYR A 152 11.02 -9.84 -9.43
N GLY A 153 11.76 -9.28 -8.47
CA GLY A 153 12.96 -8.51 -8.72
C GLY A 153 12.73 -7.08 -9.23
N THR A 154 13.82 -6.43 -9.64
CA THR A 154 13.83 -5.03 -10.11
C THR A 154 13.13 -4.85 -11.44
N GLU A 155 13.27 -5.82 -12.35
CA GLU A 155 12.80 -5.73 -13.73
C GLU A 155 11.27 -5.66 -13.78
N MET A 156 10.59 -6.58 -13.11
CA MET A 156 9.13 -6.60 -13.05
C MET A 156 8.57 -5.39 -12.30
N THR A 157 9.29 -4.90 -11.28
CA THR A 157 8.90 -3.68 -10.57
C THR A 157 8.97 -2.44 -11.49
N MET A 158 10.03 -2.31 -12.28
CA MET A 158 10.14 -1.22 -13.26
C MET A 158 9.12 -1.35 -14.39
N TYR A 159 8.89 -2.57 -14.89
CA TYR A 159 7.88 -2.83 -15.90
C TYR A 159 6.49 -2.35 -15.45
N PHE A 160 6.11 -2.67 -14.20
CA PHE A 160 4.85 -2.20 -13.62
C PHE A 160 4.76 -0.67 -13.51
N LEU A 161 5.86 0.02 -13.19
CA LEU A 161 5.87 1.48 -13.00
C LEU A 161 5.86 2.28 -14.31
N ILE A 162 6.19 1.64 -15.44
CA ILE A 162 6.21 2.27 -16.76
C ILE A 162 4.87 2.12 -17.50
N LEU A 163 4.12 1.04 -17.21
CA LEU A 163 2.78 0.77 -17.75
C LEU A 163 1.73 1.75 -17.21
#